data_AF-A0ABD1PXY4-F1
#
_entry.id   AF-A0ABD1PXY4-F1
#
_cell.length_a   1.000
_cell.length_b   1.000
_cell.length_c   1.000
_cell.angle_alpha   90.00
_cell.angle_beta   90.00
_cell.angle_gamma   90.00
#
_symmetry.space_group_name_H-M   'P 1'
#
loop_
_entity.id
_entity.type
_entity.pdbx_description
1 polymer ?
#
loop_
_entity_poly.entity_id
_entity_poly.type
_entity_poly.pdbx_seq_one_letter_code
_entity_poly.pdbx_strand_id
1 'polypeptide(L)'
;MVGFNNNNVNKNSFAKTICSICYEDLKPIIEDLQSISVCGHVFHELCLQQWFEYCPNGKKRNCPVCKQTCSEAKVGRLYFQSISDPNDSSLSQKPHDYEENSEELQTEVKRLEGKVLGLSSALEKQQKEFKEVIDQEQLKVEVTLKNEALSQKSTAQQLLRKKSEELDRSTLECTTLQERNMALAKELAALKLASDLNLEEDEVLKFASLGHDAGSKETVQYKESTSSTGFRGSNTSTGDLIAVGADGRGGRIKVLRSLGQSSLDNKDASSWTKKFKHGANTNSVQSQGCLQIEHFFQRTGQ
;
A
#
# COMPACT_ATOMS: atom_id res chain seq x y z
N MET A 1 -42.60 -25.64 -45.79
CA MET A 1 -43.11 -24.31 -46.19
C MET A 1 -41.92 -23.38 -46.23
N VAL A 2 -41.54 -23.01 -47.44
CA VAL A 2 -40.35 -22.22 -47.78
C VAL A 2 -40.74 -20.74 -47.75
N GLY A 3 -39.85 -19.87 -47.29
CA GLY A 3 -40.04 -18.42 -47.31
C GLY A 3 -38.71 -17.71 -47.03
N PHE A 4 -37.91 -17.57 -48.08
CA PHE A 4 -36.65 -16.84 -48.13
C PHE A 4 -36.85 -15.36 -47.77
N ASN A 5 -35.95 -14.79 -46.97
CA ASN A 5 -35.62 -13.37 -47.04
C ASN A 5 -34.15 -13.25 -47.40
N ASN A 6 -33.92 -12.99 -48.69
CA ASN A 6 -32.67 -12.54 -49.27
C ASN A 6 -32.30 -11.18 -48.69
N ASN A 7 -31.19 -11.11 -47.96
CA ASN A 7 -30.35 -9.92 -47.93
C ASN A 7 -28.92 -10.38 -48.21
N ASN A 8 -28.70 -10.70 -49.49
CA ASN A 8 -27.38 -10.81 -50.09
C ASN A 8 -26.79 -9.40 -50.20
N VAL A 9 -26.21 -8.91 -49.12
CA VAL A 9 -25.17 -7.90 -49.20
C VAL A 9 -23.87 -8.69 -49.18
N ASN A 10 -23.31 -8.91 -50.36
CA ASN A 10 -21.92 -9.30 -50.57
C ASN A 10 -21.00 -8.31 -49.85
N LYS A 11 -20.87 -8.43 -48.53
CA LYS A 11 -19.67 -8.02 -47.81
C LYS A 11 -18.63 -9.03 -48.21
N ASN A 12 -17.98 -8.77 -49.34
CA ASN A 12 -16.65 -9.31 -49.54
C ASN A 12 -15.77 -8.66 -48.48
N SER A 13 -15.81 -9.24 -47.28
CA SER A 13 -14.81 -9.10 -46.23
C SER A 13 -13.53 -9.72 -46.79
N PHE A 14 -12.95 -9.07 -47.81
CA PHE A 14 -11.55 -9.25 -48.09
C PHE A 14 -10.86 -8.86 -46.80
N ALA A 15 -10.28 -9.86 -46.11
CA ALA A 15 -9.47 -9.62 -44.95
C ALA A 15 -8.48 -8.52 -45.32
N LYS A 16 -8.59 -7.37 -44.65
CA LYS A 16 -7.70 -6.24 -44.93
C LYS A 16 -6.27 -6.71 -44.78
N THR A 17 -5.48 -6.56 -45.84
CA THR A 17 -4.07 -6.91 -45.82
C THR A 17 -3.30 -5.79 -45.14
N ILE A 18 -2.57 -6.10 -44.07
CA ILE A 18 -1.82 -5.11 -43.28
C ILE A 18 -0.31 -5.32 -43.42
N CYS A 19 0.46 -4.24 -43.30
CA CYS A 19 1.91 -4.32 -43.15
C CYS A 19 2.25 -4.73 -41.71
N SER A 20 2.80 -5.91 -41.49
CA SER A 20 3.12 -6.39 -40.12
C SER A 20 4.30 -5.68 -39.44
N ILE A 21 4.97 -4.74 -40.11
CA ILE A 21 6.03 -3.91 -39.51
C ILE A 21 5.43 -2.66 -38.86
N CYS A 22 4.53 -1.96 -39.56
CA CYS A 22 3.91 -0.71 -39.07
C CYS A 22 2.46 -0.85 -38.63
N TYR A 23 1.84 -2.02 -38.83
CA TYR A 23 0.45 -2.35 -38.50
C TYR A 23 -0.63 -1.52 -39.23
N GLU A 24 -0.26 -0.85 -40.32
CA GLU A 24 -1.19 -0.08 -41.16
C GLU A 24 -1.72 -0.91 -42.35
N ASP A 25 -2.89 -0.52 -42.85
CA ASP A 25 -3.52 -1.11 -44.05
C ASP A 25 -2.61 -0.92 -45.28
N LEU A 26 -2.34 -2.00 -46.03
CA LEU A 26 -1.63 -1.91 -47.32
C LEU A 26 -2.58 -1.34 -48.38
N LYS A 27 -2.16 -0.30 -49.11
CA LYS A 27 -2.95 0.26 -50.23
C LYS A 27 -2.27 0.04 -51.58
N PRO A 28 -2.52 -1.11 -52.25
CA PRO A 28 -1.88 -1.50 -53.51
C PRO A 28 -1.89 -0.47 -54.67
N ILE A 29 -2.85 0.46 -54.67
CA ILE A 29 -3.02 1.46 -55.73
C ILE A 29 -2.20 2.73 -55.46
N ILE A 30 -1.97 3.05 -54.19
CA ILE A 30 -1.41 4.35 -53.76
C ILE A 30 0.01 4.18 -53.21
N GLU A 31 0.31 3.04 -52.60
CA GLU A 31 1.53 2.80 -51.85
C GLU A 31 2.40 1.73 -52.52
N ASP A 32 3.71 1.90 -52.35
CA ASP A 32 4.70 0.97 -52.88
C ASP A 32 4.83 -0.25 -51.98
N LEU A 33 4.45 -1.41 -52.51
CA LEU A 33 4.47 -2.68 -51.79
C LEU A 33 5.59 -3.58 -52.30
N GLN A 34 6.29 -4.23 -51.38
CA GLN A 34 7.31 -5.23 -51.67
C GLN A 34 6.92 -6.58 -51.10
N SER A 35 7.21 -7.64 -51.86
CA SER A 35 7.08 -9.02 -51.42
C SER A 35 8.44 -9.69 -51.34
N ILE A 36 8.60 -10.58 -50.35
CA ILE A 36 9.76 -11.47 -50.28
C ILE A 36 9.41 -12.74 -51.04
N SER A 37 9.99 -12.92 -52.24
CA SER A 37 9.66 -14.03 -53.15
C SER A 37 9.82 -15.43 -52.56
N VAL A 38 10.68 -15.61 -51.54
CA VAL A 38 10.87 -16.94 -50.91
C VAL A 38 9.72 -17.35 -50.00
N CYS A 39 8.97 -16.41 -49.43
CA CYS A 39 7.90 -16.69 -48.46
C CYS A 39 6.56 -16.00 -48.74
N GLY A 40 6.49 -15.10 -49.72
CA GLY A 40 5.26 -14.43 -50.15
C GLY A 40 4.75 -13.32 -49.23
N HIS A 41 5.41 -13.04 -48.10
CA HIS A 41 4.98 -11.95 -47.20
C HIS A 41 5.20 -10.58 -47.85
N VAL A 42 4.21 -9.70 -47.68
CA VAL A 42 4.14 -8.37 -48.29
C VAL A 42 4.23 -7.29 -47.21
N PHE A 43 4.96 -6.21 -47.52
CA PHE A 43 5.20 -5.07 -46.64
C PHE A 43 5.25 -3.78 -47.47
N HIS A 44 5.13 -2.62 -46.82
CA HIS A 44 5.53 -1.36 -47.45
C HIS A 44 7.03 -1.38 -47.80
N GLU A 45 7.38 -0.80 -48.94
CA GLU A 45 8.76 -0.71 -49.42
C GLU A 45 9.70 -0.12 -48.35
N LEU A 46 9.35 1.03 -47.79
CA LEU A 46 10.16 1.70 -46.77
C LEU A 46 10.27 0.89 -45.47
N CYS A 47 9.19 0.23 -45.05
CA CYS A 47 9.20 -0.59 -43.84
C CYS A 47 10.18 -1.76 -43.97
N LEU A 48 10.17 -2.44 -45.13
CA LEU A 48 11.04 -3.59 -45.35
C LEU A 48 12.51 -3.17 -45.55
N GLN A 49 12.76 -2.07 -46.24
CA GLN A 49 14.11 -1.49 -46.38
C GLN A 49 14.71 -1.13 -45.02
N GLN A 50 13.96 -0.43 -44.17
CA GLN A 50 14.39 -0.05 -42.84
C GLN A 50 14.64 -1.28 -41.96
N TRP A 51 13.78 -2.29 -42.05
CA TRP A 51 13.95 -3.56 -41.34
C TRP A 51 15.28 -4.23 -41.68
N PHE A 52 15.66 -4.19 -42.95
CA PHE A 52 16.93 -4.72 -43.38
C PHE A 52 18.09 -3.89 -42.84
N GLU A 53 18.06 -2.56 -42.93
CA GLU A 53 19.12 -1.67 -42.41
C GLU A 53 19.39 -1.87 -40.91
N TYR A 54 18.31 -2.06 -40.13
CA TYR A 54 18.21 -2.74 -38.82
C TYR A 54 19.22 -3.84 -38.48
N CYS A 55 19.52 -4.73 -39.43
CA CYS A 55 20.13 -6.02 -39.12
C CYS A 55 21.66 -5.90 -38.96
N PRO A 56 22.22 -6.16 -37.76
CA PRO A 56 23.66 -6.03 -37.51
C PRO A 56 24.47 -7.05 -38.33
N ASN A 57 25.48 -6.55 -39.03
CA ASN A 57 26.59 -7.30 -39.62
C ASN A 57 26.23 -8.29 -40.76
N GLY A 58 25.75 -7.72 -41.86
CA GLY A 58 26.35 -7.99 -43.18
C GLY A 58 26.22 -9.36 -43.84
N LYS A 59 25.46 -10.35 -43.32
CA LYS A 59 25.36 -11.65 -44.04
C LYS A 59 24.00 -12.31 -44.20
N LYS A 60 22.92 -11.95 -43.48
CA LYS A 60 21.59 -12.55 -43.72
C LYS A 60 20.47 -11.57 -43.42
N ARG A 61 19.65 -11.23 -44.43
CA ARG A 61 18.36 -10.55 -44.23
C ARG A 61 17.32 -11.62 -43.96
N ASN A 62 16.35 -11.36 -43.07
CA ASN A 62 15.33 -12.34 -42.73
C ASN A 62 13.94 -11.70 -42.81
N CYS A 63 12.96 -12.48 -43.26
CA CYS A 63 11.56 -12.05 -43.28
C CYS A 63 11.08 -11.66 -41.87
N PRO A 64 10.45 -10.48 -41.68
CA PRO A 64 9.91 -10.06 -40.39
C PRO A 64 8.91 -11.05 -39.79
N VAL A 65 8.14 -11.75 -40.63
CA VAL A 65 7.08 -12.67 -40.23
C VAL A 65 7.62 -14.07 -39.97
N CYS A 66 8.09 -14.77 -41.01
CA CYS A 66 8.47 -16.19 -40.89
C CYS A 66 9.96 -16.42 -40.56
N LYS A 67 10.76 -15.36 -40.44
CA LYS A 67 12.20 -15.40 -40.15
C LYS A 67 13.06 -16.16 -41.18
N GLN A 68 12.49 -16.58 -42.31
CA GLN A 68 13.24 -17.21 -43.39
C GLN A 68 14.29 -16.24 -43.95
N THR A 69 15.51 -16.73 -44.18
CA THR A 69 16.58 -15.93 -44.77
C THR A 69 16.26 -15.60 -46.24
N CYS A 70 16.41 -14.33 -46.60
CA CYS A 70 16.25 -13.80 -47.94
C CYS A 70 17.44 -12.89 -48.29
N SER A 71 17.70 -12.73 -49.58
CA SER A 71 18.64 -11.71 -50.09
C SER A 71 17.86 -10.56 -50.70
N GLU A 72 18.51 -9.42 -50.91
CA GLU A 72 17.90 -8.24 -51.54
C GLU A 72 17.35 -8.55 -52.94
N ALA A 73 18.06 -9.37 -53.71
CA ALA A 73 17.61 -9.87 -55.02
C ALA A 73 16.33 -10.74 -54.96
N LYS A 74 15.90 -11.17 -53.77
CA LYS A 74 14.66 -11.93 -53.55
C LYS A 74 13.49 -11.05 -53.10
N VAL A 75 13.69 -9.74 -53.06
CA VAL A 75 12.66 -8.75 -52.72
C VAL A 75 12.21 -8.09 -54.02
N GLY A 76 10.93 -8.23 -54.33
CA GLY A 76 10.35 -7.69 -55.56
C GLY A 76 9.25 -6.70 -55.24
N ARG A 77 9.27 -5.54 -55.92
CA ARG A 77 8.15 -4.60 -55.91
C ARG A 77 6.96 -5.21 -56.62
N LEU A 78 5.79 -5.08 -56.01
CA LEU A 78 4.53 -5.52 -56.58
C LEU A 78 3.92 -4.39 -57.41
N TYR A 79 3.45 -4.73 -58.60
CA TYR A 79 2.70 -3.84 -59.46
C TYR A 79 1.31 -4.44 -59.67
N PHE A 80 0.29 -3.62 -59.48
CA PHE A 80 -1.10 -4.02 -59.62
C PHE A 80 -1.65 -3.40 -60.89
N GLN A 81 -1.98 -4.23 -61.87
CA GLN A 81 -2.70 -3.77 -63.05
C GLN A 81 -4.13 -3.46 -62.60
N SER A 82 -4.48 -2.18 -62.47
CA SER A 82 -5.88 -1.82 -62.23
C SER A 82 -6.70 -2.29 -63.43
N ILE A 83 -7.70 -3.12 -63.17
CA ILE A 83 -8.79 -3.31 -64.09
C ILE A 83 -9.73 -2.17 -63.76
N SER A 84 -9.67 -1.09 -64.53
CA SER A 84 -10.78 -0.15 -64.55
C SER A 84 -12.02 -0.98 -64.87
N ASP A 85 -12.99 -0.99 -63.96
CA ASP A 85 -14.34 -1.41 -64.28
C ASP A 85 -14.75 -0.55 -65.50
N PRO A 86 -15.28 -1.09 -66.61
CA PRO A 86 -15.74 -0.25 -67.73
C PRO A 86 -16.80 0.79 -67.31
N ASN A 87 -17.33 0.70 -66.08
CA ASN A 87 -18.17 1.71 -65.46
C ASN A 87 -17.42 2.85 -64.72
N ASP A 88 -16.10 2.77 -64.57
CA ASP A 88 -15.28 3.82 -63.95
C ASP A 88 -14.43 4.55 -65.01
N SER A 89 -15.11 5.37 -65.79
CA SER A 89 -14.51 6.23 -66.83
C SER A 89 -13.90 7.53 -66.26
N SER A 90 -13.44 7.55 -65.02
CA SER A 90 -13.17 8.80 -64.30
C SER A 90 -11.72 9.31 -64.35
N LEU A 91 -10.80 8.73 -65.13
CA LEU A 91 -9.42 9.26 -65.25
C LEU A 91 -9.00 9.75 -66.65
N SER A 92 -9.95 9.98 -67.55
CA SER A 92 -9.65 10.78 -68.75
C SER A 92 -10.91 11.38 -69.35
N GLN A 93 -11.32 12.55 -68.86
CA GLN A 93 -11.90 13.63 -69.68
C GLN A 93 -12.13 14.90 -68.84
N LYS A 94 -12.12 16.02 -69.56
CA LYS A 94 -12.31 17.43 -69.15
C LYS A 94 -13.41 17.66 -68.09
N PRO A 95 -13.37 18.81 -67.39
CA PRO A 95 -14.41 19.19 -66.44
C PRO A 95 -15.74 19.35 -67.19
N HIS A 96 -16.58 18.33 -67.10
CA HIS A 96 -17.95 18.35 -67.56
C HIS A 96 -18.81 18.09 -66.34
N ASP A 97 -19.75 19.00 -66.09
CA ASP A 97 -20.78 18.93 -65.05
C ASP A 97 -21.30 17.50 -64.90
N TYR A 98 -20.97 16.89 -63.77
CA TYR A 98 -21.76 15.81 -63.20
C TYR A 98 -22.61 16.45 -62.12
N GLU A 99 -23.90 16.67 -62.44
CA GLU A 99 -24.95 16.74 -61.42
C GLU A 99 -25.05 15.33 -60.80
N GLU A 100 -24.10 14.99 -59.94
CA GLU A 100 -24.27 13.90 -59.00
C GLU A 100 -25.45 14.30 -58.12
N ASN A 101 -26.55 13.56 -58.23
CA ASN A 101 -27.90 13.93 -57.81
C ASN A 101 -27.92 14.57 -56.40
N SER A 102 -27.88 15.91 -56.36
CA SER A 102 -27.77 16.73 -55.13
C SER A 102 -28.86 16.38 -54.11
N GLU A 103 -30.02 15.92 -54.60
CA GLU A 103 -31.15 15.49 -53.78
C GLU A 103 -30.92 14.13 -53.10
N GLU A 104 -30.26 13.17 -53.76
CA GLU A 104 -29.90 11.88 -53.15
C GLU A 104 -28.86 12.08 -52.04
N LEU A 105 -27.87 12.94 -52.28
CA LEU A 105 -26.85 13.26 -51.28
C LEU A 105 -27.47 13.99 -50.08
N GLN A 106 -28.39 14.94 -50.30
CA GLN A 106 -29.12 15.60 -49.22
C GLN A 106 -29.99 14.64 -48.40
N THR A 107 -30.61 13.66 -49.06
CA THR A 107 -31.40 12.63 -48.40
C THR A 107 -30.53 11.73 -47.53
N GLU A 108 -29.36 11.34 -48.04
CA GLU A 108 -28.38 10.54 -47.31
C GLU A 108 -27.80 11.32 -46.11
N VAL A 109 -27.50 12.61 -46.27
CA VAL A 109 -27.07 13.49 -45.16
C VAL A 109 -28.13 13.54 -44.07
N LYS A 110 -29.40 13.81 -44.39
CA LYS A 110 -30.50 13.79 -43.40
C LYS A 110 -30.62 12.44 -42.69
N ARG A 111 -30.44 11.34 -43.43
CA ARG A 111 -30.47 9.99 -42.84
C ARG A 111 -29.30 9.79 -41.87
N LEU A 112 -28.10 10.24 -42.23
CA LEU A 112 -26.91 10.14 -41.38
C LEU A 112 -27.03 11.04 -40.16
N GLU A 113 -27.49 12.27 -40.30
CA GLU A 113 -27.80 13.18 -39.20
C GLU A 113 -28.78 12.56 -38.22
N GLY A 114 -29.86 11.94 -38.72
CA GLY A 114 -30.81 11.20 -37.88
C GLY A 114 -30.16 10.03 -37.12
N LYS A 115 -29.27 9.27 -37.77
CA LYS A 115 -28.50 8.21 -37.10
C LYS A 115 -27.54 8.76 -36.05
N VAL A 116 -26.87 9.88 -36.34
CA VAL A 116 -25.96 10.55 -35.40
C VAL A 116 -26.74 11.02 -34.17
N LEU A 117 -27.89 11.68 -34.36
CA LEU A 117 -28.75 12.10 -33.25
C LEU A 117 -29.23 10.91 -32.41
N GLY A 118 -29.64 9.82 -33.05
CA GLY A 118 -30.05 8.60 -32.36
C GLY A 118 -28.90 7.96 -31.55
N LEU A 119 -27.71 7.89 -32.13
CA LEU A 119 -26.52 7.36 -31.44
C LEU A 119 -26.07 8.27 -30.30
N SER A 120 -26.07 9.59 -30.48
CA SER A 120 -25.74 10.56 -29.44
C SER A 120 -26.69 10.45 -28.26
N SER A 121 -28.00 10.38 -28.52
CA SER A 121 -29.00 10.20 -27.45
C SER A 121 -28.83 8.87 -26.71
N ALA A 122 -28.55 7.79 -27.42
CA ALA A 122 -28.26 6.49 -26.81
C ALA A 122 -26.99 6.53 -25.94
N LEU A 123 -25.94 7.21 -26.40
CA LEU A 123 -24.69 7.38 -25.67
C LEU A 123 -24.89 8.19 -24.39
N GLU A 124 -25.61 9.31 -24.45
CA GLU A 124 -25.95 10.11 -23.27
C GLU A 124 -26.74 9.31 -22.23
N LYS A 125 -27.70 8.50 -22.70
CA LYS A 125 -28.47 7.61 -21.83
C LYS A 125 -27.58 6.56 -21.15
N GLN A 126 -26.71 5.90 -21.91
CA GLN A 126 -25.74 4.94 -21.37
C GLN A 126 -24.80 5.62 -20.36
N GLN A 127 -24.30 6.81 -20.66
CA GLN A 127 -23.42 7.55 -19.76
C GLN A 127 -24.12 7.87 -18.43
N LYS A 128 -25.41 8.22 -18.47
CA LYS A 128 -26.22 8.44 -17.27
C LYS A 128 -26.40 7.14 -16.46
N GLU A 129 -26.77 6.04 -17.11
CA GLU A 129 -26.94 4.74 -16.45
C GLU A 129 -25.62 4.27 -15.81
N PHE A 130 -24.48 4.41 -16.50
CA PHE A 130 -23.17 4.11 -15.94
C PHE A 130 -22.85 4.95 -14.71
N LYS A 131 -23.16 6.25 -14.75
CA LYS A 131 -22.95 7.14 -13.60
C LYS A 131 -23.79 6.72 -12.39
N GLU A 132 -25.06 6.39 -12.59
CA GLU A 132 -25.94 5.91 -11.51
C GLU A 132 -25.41 4.61 -10.89
N VAL A 133 -24.91 3.67 -11.70
CA VAL A 133 -24.31 2.42 -11.20
C VAL A 133 -23.03 2.69 -10.40
N ILE A 134 -22.17 3.60 -10.87
CA ILE A 134 -20.94 3.97 -10.15
C ILE A 134 -21.31 4.59 -8.79
N ASP A 135 -22.24 5.54 -8.75
CA ASP A 135 -22.66 6.21 -7.52
C ASP A 135 -23.28 5.20 -6.53
N GLN A 136 -24.10 4.26 -7.02
CA GLN A 136 -24.72 3.22 -6.20
C GLN A 136 -23.67 2.26 -5.60
N GLU A 137 -22.70 1.81 -6.40
CA GLU A 137 -21.67 0.89 -5.90
C GLU A 137 -20.73 1.59 -4.91
N GLN A 138 -20.43 2.88 -5.14
CA GLN A 138 -19.63 3.68 -4.22
C GLN A 138 -20.33 3.86 -2.86
N LEU A 139 -21.63 4.13 -2.85
CA LEU A 139 -22.45 4.19 -1.64
C LEU A 139 -22.47 2.85 -0.90
N LYS A 140 -22.60 1.73 -1.63
CA LYS A 140 -22.62 0.38 -1.04
C LYS A 140 -21.28 0.03 -0.38
N VAL A 141 -20.16 0.36 -1.03
CA VAL A 141 -18.82 0.21 -0.43
C VAL A 141 -18.70 1.07 0.82
N GLU A 142 -19.15 2.32 0.79
CA GLU A 142 -19.06 3.19 1.97
C GLU A 142 -19.91 2.68 3.15
N VAL A 143 -21.13 2.20 2.89
CA VAL A 143 -22.01 1.63 3.93
C VAL A 143 -21.39 0.37 4.56
N THR A 144 -20.84 -0.53 3.75
CA THR A 144 -20.21 -1.75 4.26
C THR A 144 -18.99 -1.44 5.13
N LEU A 145 -18.12 -0.52 4.68
CA LEU A 145 -16.98 -0.05 5.47
C LEU A 145 -17.40 0.61 6.79
N LYS A 146 -18.45 1.44 6.78
CA LYS A 146 -18.97 2.07 8.01
C LYS A 146 -19.51 1.04 9.00
N ASN A 147 -20.22 0.03 8.52
CA ASN A 147 -20.76 -1.04 9.38
C ASN A 147 -19.65 -1.89 10.00
N GLU A 148 -18.61 -2.23 9.21
CA GLU A 148 -17.46 -2.96 9.72
C GLU A 148 -16.70 -2.13 10.78
N ALA A 149 -16.44 -0.85 10.51
CA ALA A 149 -15.81 0.05 11.46
C ALA A 149 -16.61 0.21 12.76
N LEU A 150 -17.95 0.28 12.66
CA LEU A 150 -18.83 0.32 13.84
C LEU A 150 -18.76 -0.99 14.65
N SER A 151 -18.72 -2.14 13.98
CA SER A 151 -18.56 -3.44 14.64
C SER A 151 -17.22 -3.54 15.36
N GLN A 152 -16.11 -3.18 14.69
CA GLN A 152 -14.77 -3.14 15.29
C GLN A 152 -14.68 -2.16 16.46
N LYS A 153 -15.32 -0.99 16.36
CA LYS A 153 -15.37 -0.02 17.46
C LYS A 153 -16.11 -0.59 18.67
N SER A 154 -17.22 -1.29 18.44
CA SER A 154 -17.99 -1.93 19.51
C SER A 154 -17.17 -2.99 20.24
N THR A 155 -16.47 -3.86 19.51
CA THR A 155 -15.63 -4.91 20.11
C THR A 155 -14.44 -4.33 20.86
N ALA A 156 -13.76 -3.32 20.28
CA ALA A 156 -12.67 -2.61 20.95
C ALA A 156 -13.15 -1.93 22.24
N GLN A 157 -14.32 -1.28 22.21
CA GLN A 157 -14.90 -0.62 23.38
C GLN A 157 -15.28 -1.63 24.47
N GLN A 158 -15.80 -2.81 24.12
CA GLN A 158 -16.08 -3.87 25.08
C GLN A 158 -14.80 -4.42 25.72
N LEU A 159 -13.74 -4.62 24.95
CA LEU A 159 -12.45 -5.09 25.47
C LEU A 159 -11.84 -4.07 26.43
N LEU A 160 -11.88 -2.78 26.09
CA LEU A 160 -11.40 -1.70 26.96
C LEU A 160 -12.14 -1.67 28.29
N ARG A 161 -13.47 -1.83 28.29
CA ARG A 161 -14.26 -1.91 29.53
C ARG A 161 -13.81 -3.07 30.41
N LYS A 162 -13.71 -4.27 29.84
CA LYS A 162 -13.23 -5.46 30.59
C LYS A 162 -11.83 -5.24 31.17
N LYS A 163 -10.93 -4.62 30.40
CA LYS A 163 -9.57 -4.34 30.86
C LYS A 163 -9.52 -3.28 31.96
N SER A 164 -10.41 -2.29 31.92
CA SER A 164 -10.57 -1.32 33.01
C SER A 164 -11.03 -2.02 34.29
N GLU A 165 -12.07 -2.85 34.21
CA GLU A 165 -12.58 -3.60 35.38
C GLU A 165 -11.52 -4.54 35.98
N GLU A 166 -10.69 -5.17 35.13
CA GLU A 166 -9.58 -6.01 35.56
C GLU A 166 -8.46 -5.20 36.23
N LEU A 167 -8.15 -4.00 35.70
CA LEU A 167 -7.19 -3.07 36.30
C LEU A 167 -7.66 -2.58 37.67
N ASP A 168 -8.93 -2.21 37.78
CA ASP A 168 -9.52 -1.75 39.04
C ASP A 168 -9.47 -2.86 40.10
N ARG A 169 -9.80 -4.10 39.70
CA ARG A 169 -9.70 -5.28 40.57
C ARG A 169 -8.26 -5.53 41.04
N SER A 170 -7.29 -5.49 40.12
CA SER A 170 -5.88 -5.69 40.46
C SER A 170 -5.33 -4.57 41.34
N THR A 171 -5.77 -3.34 41.12
CA THR A 171 -5.39 -2.18 41.95
C THR A 171 -5.89 -2.34 43.37
N LEU A 172 -7.16 -2.75 43.54
CA LEU A 172 -7.74 -3.03 44.86
C LEU A 172 -7.03 -4.19 45.58
N GLU A 173 -6.65 -5.23 44.84
CA GLU A 173 -5.87 -6.33 45.40
C GLU A 173 -4.48 -5.86 45.87
N CYS A 174 -3.81 -5.01 45.08
CA CYS A 174 -2.52 -4.44 45.43
C CYS A 174 -2.60 -3.58 46.71
N THR A 175 -3.60 -2.71 46.82
CA THR A 175 -3.79 -1.89 48.04
C THR A 175 -4.07 -2.77 49.25
N THR A 176 -4.91 -3.80 49.11
CA THR A 176 -5.22 -4.75 50.19
C THR A 176 -3.97 -5.52 50.63
N LEU A 177 -3.14 -5.97 49.68
CA LEU A 177 -1.89 -6.66 49.98
C LEU A 177 -0.88 -5.73 50.64
N GLN A 178 -0.78 -4.48 50.20
CA GLN A 178 0.07 -3.46 50.81
C GLN A 178 -0.35 -3.20 52.26
N GLU A 179 -1.64 -3.04 52.54
CA GLU A 179 -2.17 -2.88 53.90
C GLU A 179 -1.83 -4.08 54.79
N ARG A 180 -2.00 -5.31 54.29
CA ARG A 180 -1.64 -6.54 55.02
C ARG A 180 -0.14 -6.64 55.27
N ASN A 181 0.69 -6.28 54.28
CA ASN A 181 2.14 -6.29 54.44
C ASN A 181 2.58 -5.29 55.52
N MET A 182 1.98 -4.09 55.52
CA MET A 182 2.21 -3.10 56.57
C MET A 182 1.74 -3.57 57.94
N ALA A 183 0.62 -4.28 58.04
CA ALA A 183 0.15 -4.86 59.29
C ALA A 183 1.12 -5.92 59.83
N LEU A 184 1.57 -6.85 58.98
CA LEU A 184 2.56 -7.85 59.35
C LEU A 184 3.90 -7.22 59.77
N ALA A 185 4.34 -6.17 59.07
CA ALA A 185 5.55 -5.44 59.44
C ALA A 185 5.43 -4.80 60.84
N LYS A 186 4.26 -4.25 61.19
CA LYS A 186 3.98 -3.75 62.54
C LYS A 186 3.98 -4.85 63.59
N GLU A 187 3.40 -6.01 63.30
CA GLU A 187 3.42 -7.16 64.21
C GLU A 187 4.84 -7.67 64.45
N LEU A 188 5.67 -7.78 63.40
CA LEU A 188 7.08 -8.17 63.51
C LEU A 188 7.88 -7.14 64.32
N ALA A 189 7.64 -5.84 64.12
CA ALA A 189 8.27 -4.78 64.89
C ALA A 189 7.90 -4.86 66.38
N ALA A 190 6.62 -5.07 66.70
CA ALA A 190 6.14 -5.25 68.07
C ALA A 190 6.74 -6.50 68.74
N LEU A 191 6.80 -7.61 68.01
CA LEU A 191 7.42 -8.84 68.51
C LEU A 191 8.91 -8.65 68.78
N LYS A 192 9.63 -7.96 67.88
CA LYS A 192 11.06 -7.64 68.04
C LYS A 192 11.29 -6.78 69.29
N LEU A 193 10.49 -5.74 69.48
CA LEU A 193 10.53 -4.89 70.67
C LEU A 193 10.26 -5.66 71.97
N ALA A 194 9.33 -6.63 71.95
CA ALA A 194 8.99 -7.41 73.13
C ALA A 194 10.00 -8.52 73.47
N SER A 195 10.74 -9.02 72.46
CA SER A 195 11.56 -10.23 72.61
C SER A 195 13.05 -9.94 72.74
N ASP A 196 13.54 -8.80 72.24
CA ASP A 196 14.96 -8.46 72.20
C ASP A 196 15.31 -7.39 73.23
N LEU A 197 16.04 -7.79 74.28
CA LEU A 197 16.45 -6.91 75.38
C LEU A 197 17.73 -6.12 75.08
N ASN A 198 18.39 -6.38 73.94
CA ASN A 198 19.65 -5.74 73.54
C ASN A 198 19.48 -4.69 72.43
N LEU A 199 18.26 -4.19 72.19
CA LEU A 199 18.00 -3.16 71.19
C LEU A 199 18.59 -1.81 71.62
N GLU A 200 19.23 -1.13 70.68
CA GLU A 200 19.69 0.25 70.86
C GLU A 200 18.49 1.23 70.85
N GLU A 201 18.63 2.38 71.51
CA GLU A 201 17.56 3.38 71.62
C GLU A 201 17.04 3.85 70.25
N ASP A 202 17.95 3.99 69.27
CA ASP A 202 17.62 4.35 67.89
C ASP A 202 16.80 3.27 67.16
N GLU A 203 17.06 1.98 67.45
CA GLU A 203 16.31 0.87 66.87
C GLU A 203 14.90 0.78 67.47
N VAL A 204 14.79 1.02 68.79
CA VAL A 204 13.50 1.09 69.49
C VAL A 204 12.62 2.20 68.90
N LEU A 205 13.18 3.41 68.68
CA LEU A 205 12.47 4.50 68.02
C LEU A 205 12.03 4.13 66.60
N LYS A 206 12.90 3.47 65.82
CA LYS A 206 12.60 3.07 64.43
C LYS A 206 11.46 2.06 64.35
N PHE A 207 11.44 1.05 65.22
CA PHE A 207 10.36 0.05 65.26
C PHE A 207 9.06 0.63 65.79
N ALA A 208 9.11 1.51 66.80
CA ALA A 208 7.94 2.20 67.34
C ALA A 208 7.29 3.18 66.34
N SER A 209 8.09 3.75 65.42
CA SER A 209 7.63 4.71 64.42
C SER A 209 7.09 4.05 63.13
N LEU A 210 7.13 2.72 63.02
CA LEU A 210 6.79 2.02 61.77
C LEU A 210 5.30 2.20 61.39
N GLY A 211 5.08 2.89 60.27
CA GLY A 211 3.74 3.19 59.74
C GLY A 211 3.17 4.56 60.12
N HIS A 212 3.93 5.40 60.84
CA HIS A 212 3.70 6.84 60.89
C HIS A 212 4.46 7.47 59.73
N ASP A 213 3.88 7.45 58.53
CA ASP A 213 4.47 8.22 57.44
C ASP A 213 4.27 9.72 57.76
N ALA A 214 5.37 10.45 57.69
CA ALA A 214 5.53 11.84 58.14
C ALA A 214 4.85 12.85 57.17
N GLY A 215 3.59 12.59 56.80
CA GLY A 215 2.78 13.43 55.91
C GLY A 215 1.82 14.38 56.62
N SER A 216 1.50 14.13 57.90
CA SER A 216 0.76 15.08 58.74
C SER A 216 1.73 15.78 59.68
N LYS A 217 2.31 16.89 59.23
CA LYS A 217 2.95 17.86 60.14
C LYS A 217 1.86 18.56 60.93
N GLU A 218 1.29 17.88 61.92
CA GLU A 218 0.64 18.55 63.02
C GLU A 218 1.74 18.98 64.01
N THR A 219 1.83 20.29 64.14
CA THR A 219 2.87 21.04 64.83
C THR A 219 2.95 20.70 66.32
N VAL A 220 4.12 20.29 66.78
CA VAL A 220 4.56 20.59 68.15
C VAL A 220 5.98 21.16 68.06
N GLN A 221 6.07 22.49 68.12
CA GLN A 221 7.34 23.19 68.32
C GLN A 221 7.83 22.93 69.73
N TYR A 222 8.93 22.21 69.88
CA TYR A 222 9.81 22.41 71.04
C TYR A 222 10.99 23.24 70.58
N LYS A 223 11.07 24.46 71.14
CA LYS A 223 12.20 25.36 70.94
C LYS A 223 13.35 24.88 71.80
N GLU A 224 14.49 24.57 71.18
CA GLU A 224 15.77 24.88 71.81
C GLU A 224 16.83 25.20 70.75
N SER A 225 17.52 26.29 71.00
CA SER A 225 18.38 27.01 70.06
C SER A 225 19.81 26.50 70.17
N THR A 226 20.43 26.10 69.07
CA THR A 226 21.86 26.34 68.85
C THR A 226 22.20 26.42 67.36
N SER A 227 23.06 27.38 67.06
CA SER A 227 23.57 27.87 65.78
C SER A 227 24.33 26.85 64.90
N SER A 228 24.18 26.97 63.58
CA SER A 228 25.21 27.51 62.65
C SER A 228 25.17 26.87 61.25
N THR A 229 25.09 27.76 60.24
CA THR A 229 25.65 27.70 58.87
C THR A 229 25.78 26.38 58.11
N GLY A 230 25.11 26.34 56.95
CA GLY A 230 25.46 25.40 55.87
C GLY A 230 24.50 25.41 54.69
N PHE A 231 24.38 26.53 53.97
CA PHE A 231 23.79 26.53 52.63
C PHE A 231 24.73 25.74 51.71
N ARG A 232 24.32 24.58 51.22
CA ARG A 232 25.06 23.85 50.18
C ARG A 232 24.07 23.30 49.15
N GLY A 233 24.30 23.73 47.91
CA GLY A 233 23.42 23.50 46.77
C GLY A 233 23.17 22.02 46.49
N SER A 234 21.97 21.75 45.96
CA SER A 234 21.51 20.47 45.45
C SER A 234 22.41 20.01 44.30
N ASN A 235 23.39 19.16 44.60
CA ASN A 235 24.03 18.33 43.59
C ASN A 235 23.05 17.20 43.25
N THR A 236 22.52 17.20 42.03
CA THR A 236 21.73 16.10 41.49
C THR A 236 22.61 14.86 41.44
N SER A 237 22.32 13.92 42.33
CA SER A 237 23.10 12.70 42.50
C SER A 237 22.95 11.81 41.25
N THR A 238 24.06 11.21 40.83
CA THR A 238 24.17 10.20 39.76
C THR A 238 23.30 8.95 40.00
N GLY A 239 22.56 8.86 41.13
CA GLY A 239 21.78 7.69 41.54
C GLY A 239 20.38 7.55 40.93
N ASP A 240 19.84 8.59 40.28
CA ASP A 240 18.46 8.56 39.79
C ASP A 240 18.31 8.12 38.32
N LEU A 241 19.41 7.94 37.60
CA LEU A 241 19.39 7.55 36.17
C LEU A 241 19.22 6.03 36.02
N ILE A 242 18.07 5.62 35.48
CA ILE A 242 17.77 4.20 35.22
C ILE A 242 18.34 3.77 33.86
N ALA A 243 18.11 4.58 32.83
CA ALA A 243 18.58 4.30 31.47
C ALA A 243 18.71 5.59 30.65
N VAL A 244 19.61 5.55 29.68
CA VAL A 244 19.83 6.61 28.70
C VAL A 244 19.74 6.02 27.30
N GLY A 245 18.90 6.61 26.44
CA GLY A 245 18.67 6.13 25.09
C GLY A 245 18.51 7.28 24.08
N ALA A 246 18.62 6.94 22.79
CA ALA A 246 18.31 7.88 21.71
C ALA A 246 16.79 7.98 21.52
N ASP A 247 16.29 9.18 21.26
CA ASP A 247 14.85 9.43 21.04
C ASP A 247 14.37 9.21 19.59
N GLY A 248 15.28 8.76 18.71
CA GLY A 248 15.01 8.56 17.29
C GLY A 248 14.95 9.85 16.45
N ARG A 249 15.19 11.03 17.04
CA ARG A 249 15.20 12.34 16.37
C ARG A 249 16.52 13.11 16.59
N GLY A 250 17.58 12.39 16.93
CA GLY A 250 18.91 12.96 17.20
C GLY A 250 19.08 13.52 18.61
N GLY A 251 18.10 13.35 19.49
CA GLY A 251 18.16 13.70 20.91
C GLY A 251 18.42 12.49 21.82
N ARG A 252 18.53 12.77 23.12
CA ARG A 252 18.82 11.78 24.16
C ARG A 252 17.77 11.87 25.26
N ILE A 253 17.09 10.77 25.51
CA ILE A 253 16.15 10.63 26.62
C ILE A 253 16.87 10.04 27.84
N LYS A 254 16.55 10.58 29.01
CA LYS A 254 16.99 10.09 30.31
C LYS A 254 15.77 9.63 31.09
N VAL A 255 15.75 8.37 31.50
CA VAL A 255 14.70 7.83 32.36
C VAL A 255 15.17 7.96 33.79
N LEU A 256 14.46 8.76 34.59
CA LEU A 256 14.76 8.98 36.00
C LEU A 256 13.83 8.16 36.89
N ARG A 257 14.33 7.69 38.03
CA ARG A 257 13.54 7.07 39.08
C ARG A 257 12.59 8.11 39.70
N SER A 258 11.32 7.75 39.89
CA SER A 258 10.35 8.64 40.53
C SER A 258 10.75 8.89 41.99
N LEU A 259 10.77 10.16 42.41
CA LEU A 259 11.15 10.59 43.74
C LEU A 259 10.02 10.23 44.73
N GLY A 260 9.94 8.95 45.10
CA GLY A 260 8.86 8.43 45.96
C GLY A 260 9.12 7.05 46.56
N GLN A 261 10.33 6.49 46.43
CA GLN A 261 10.76 5.34 47.22
C GLN A 261 12.27 5.45 47.48
N SER A 262 12.62 6.06 48.62
CA SER A 262 13.96 5.96 49.19
C SER A 262 14.14 4.61 49.88
N SER A 263 14.91 3.74 49.22
CA SER A 263 15.86 2.74 49.75
C SER A 263 15.77 2.36 51.24
N LEU A 264 15.45 1.09 51.50
CA LEU A 264 16.14 0.26 52.49
C LEU A 264 16.61 -1.03 51.80
N ASP A 265 17.76 -0.98 51.15
CA ASP A 265 18.50 -2.18 50.77
C ASP A 265 19.32 -2.67 51.98
N ASN A 266 18.95 -3.82 52.53
CA ASN A 266 19.92 -4.75 53.11
C ASN A 266 19.87 -6.04 52.30
N LYS A 267 20.83 -6.11 51.39
CA LYS A 267 21.54 -7.26 50.84
C LYS A 267 21.00 -8.64 51.27
N ASP A 268 20.31 -9.30 50.34
CA ASP A 268 20.51 -10.73 50.13
C ASP A 268 20.54 -11.05 48.64
N ALA A 269 21.66 -11.64 48.23
CA ALA A 269 21.89 -12.14 46.90
C ALA A 269 20.98 -13.35 46.65
N SER A 270 20.24 -13.35 45.54
CA SER A 270 19.75 -14.60 44.98
C SER A 270 20.17 -14.72 43.52
N SER A 271 21.09 -15.65 43.32
CA SER A 271 21.40 -16.27 42.06
C SER A 271 20.18 -17.08 41.58
N TRP A 272 19.62 -16.74 40.42
CA TRP A 272 19.03 -17.78 39.58
C TRP A 272 19.23 -17.48 38.09
N THR A 273 20.23 -18.14 37.55
CA THR A 273 20.27 -18.51 36.14
C THR A 273 19.23 -19.61 35.88
N LYS A 274 18.44 -19.48 34.80
CA LYS A 274 18.37 -20.49 33.71
C LYS A 274 17.31 -20.14 32.65
N LYS A 275 17.79 -20.21 31.40
CA LYS A 275 17.12 -20.63 30.17
C LYS A 275 15.85 -21.46 30.36
N PHE A 276 14.84 -21.22 29.53
CA PHE A 276 14.13 -22.28 28.81
C PHE A 276 13.77 -21.85 27.39
N LYS A 277 13.83 -22.83 26.50
CA LYS A 277 13.79 -22.80 25.04
C LYS A 277 12.63 -23.71 24.66
N HIS A 278 11.69 -23.29 23.81
CA HIS A 278 10.79 -24.20 23.10
C HIS A 278 10.51 -23.66 21.70
N GLY A 279 10.77 -24.49 20.69
CA GLY A 279 10.29 -24.32 19.33
C GLY A 279 9.31 -25.43 18.97
N ALA A 280 8.50 -25.21 17.94
CA ALA A 280 7.86 -26.24 17.09
C ALA A 280 7.38 -25.50 15.82
N ASN A 281 8.01 -25.71 14.67
CA ASN A 281 7.75 -26.71 13.62
C ASN A 281 6.50 -26.44 12.76
N THR A 282 6.81 -26.19 11.48
CA THR A 282 6.06 -26.32 10.22
C THR A 282 4.62 -26.86 10.24
N ASN A 283 3.70 -26.15 9.59
CA ASN A 283 2.89 -26.70 8.49
C ASN A 283 2.22 -25.58 7.65
N SER A 284 2.58 -25.57 6.36
CA SER A 284 1.78 -25.23 5.18
C SER A 284 0.32 -24.82 5.44
N VAL A 285 -0.06 -23.57 5.11
CA VAL A 285 -1.08 -23.23 4.10
C VAL A 285 -0.82 -21.78 3.62
N GLN A 286 -0.85 -21.64 2.29
CA GLN A 286 -0.66 -20.47 1.45
C GLN A 286 -1.74 -19.38 1.63
N SER A 287 -1.34 -18.12 1.80
CA SER A 287 -2.15 -16.96 1.38
C SER A 287 -1.24 -15.80 1.00
N GLN A 288 -1.24 -15.48 -0.30
CA GLN A 288 -0.54 -14.37 -0.94
C GLN A 288 -0.97 -13.01 -0.36
N GLY A 289 0.00 -12.09 -0.27
CA GLY A 289 -0.29 -10.65 -0.36
C GLY A 289 0.27 -9.78 0.77
N CYS A 290 1.60 -9.71 0.94
CA CYS A 290 2.22 -8.57 1.61
C CYS A 290 3.26 -7.94 0.69
N LEU A 291 2.95 -6.74 0.20
CA LEU A 291 3.81 -5.92 -0.63
C LEU A 291 5.06 -5.50 0.17
N GLN A 292 6.24 -5.89 -0.34
CA GLN A 292 7.52 -5.41 0.16
C GLN A 292 7.76 -3.97 -0.32
N ILE A 293 7.97 -3.04 0.62
CA ILE A 293 8.54 -1.72 0.30
C ILE A 293 10.05 -1.86 0.43
N GLU A 294 10.73 -1.97 -0.71
CA GLU A 294 12.19 -1.90 -0.79
C GLU A 294 12.63 -0.43 -0.70
N HIS A 295 13.38 -0.10 0.35
CA HIS A 295 14.09 1.17 0.43
C HIS A 295 15.46 1.03 -0.24
N PHE A 296 15.60 1.68 -1.39
CA PHE A 296 16.84 1.80 -2.16
C PHE A 296 17.73 2.90 -1.54
N PHE A 297 18.88 2.56 -0.97
CA PHE A 297 19.96 3.52 -0.71
C PHE A 297 21.19 3.13 -1.53
N GLN A 298 21.42 3.89 -2.59
CA GLN A 298 22.58 3.78 -3.47
C GLN A 298 23.79 4.43 -2.79
N ARG A 299 24.86 3.66 -2.56
CA ARG A 299 26.19 4.20 -2.24
C ARG A 299 26.90 4.54 -3.54
N THR A 300 27.20 5.81 -3.74
CA THR A 300 28.24 6.28 -4.68
C THR A 300 29.60 6.10 -4.02
N GLY A 301 30.49 5.37 -4.68
CA GLY A 301 31.91 5.32 -4.36
C GLY A 301 32.70 5.19 -5.66
N GLN A 302 33.34 6.29 -6.07
CA GLN A 302 34.59 6.31 -6.81
C GLN A 302 35.67 6.73 -5.82
#